data_AF-A0A554JCZ6-F1
#
_entry.id   AF-A0A554JCZ6-F1
#
_cell.length_a   1.000
_cell.length_b   1.000
_cell.length_c   1.000
_cell.angle_alpha   90.00
_cell.angle_beta   90.00
_cell.angle_gamma   90.00
#
_symmetry.space_group_name_H-M   'P 1'
#
loop_
_entity.id
_entity.type
_entity.pdbx_description
1 polymer ?
#
loop_
_entity_poly.entity_id
_entity_poly.type
_entity_poly.pdbx_seq_one_letter_code
_entity_poly.pdbx_strand_id
1 'polypeptide(L)'
;MRLTQRFAPDHLVIWRGAGDRCAVDFSEMNLPIPDEEALAILIDEGFSLVEVDPVQVARACCGKSTYRRGALPEEAPGVVDCSTLTWWTYSELGIELPRYSVSQRQAMTDSGIFDPGQLQQIRPGDVIFIRGRHPYWLTDPQDGVGHVGLLTGEGTVIHAASKARGVVEDPLDIFIRDWQDFRGIGRVLPPDRKVVTLSTPPGRSVRWTIDLHRKILQSLPVAD
;
A
#
# COMPACT_ATOMS: atom_id res chain seq x y z
N MET A 1 20.36 33.88 -10.94
CA MET A 1 20.66 33.50 -9.55
C MET A 1 19.59 32.50 -9.13
N ARG A 2 20.03 31.25 -8.90
CA ARG A 2 19.31 29.99 -8.58
C ARG A 2 17.80 30.09 -8.30
N LEU A 3 17.00 29.62 -9.27
CA LEU A 3 15.71 28.99 -8.99
C LEU A 3 16.02 27.68 -8.26
N THR A 4 15.74 27.65 -6.96
CA THR A 4 15.67 26.42 -6.19
C THR A 4 14.41 25.68 -6.64
N GLN A 5 14.52 24.91 -7.73
CA GLN A 5 13.60 23.81 -7.98
C GLN A 5 13.66 22.91 -6.74
N ARG A 6 12.64 23.02 -5.90
CA ARG A 6 12.37 22.03 -4.86
C ARG A 6 12.16 20.72 -5.60
N PHE A 7 13.15 19.83 -5.53
CA PHE A 7 12.94 18.40 -5.76
C PHE A 7 12.09 17.87 -4.59
N ALA A 8 10.82 18.26 -4.55
CA ALA A 8 9.79 17.58 -3.80
C ALA A 8 8.87 17.00 -4.87
N PRO A 9 8.93 15.70 -5.16
CA PRO A 9 7.95 15.08 -6.02
C PRO A 9 6.66 15.01 -5.19
N ASP A 10 5.81 16.01 -5.35
CA ASP A 10 4.52 16.16 -4.65
C ASP A 10 3.47 15.10 -5.06
N HIS A 11 3.89 14.02 -5.74
CA HIS A 11 3.07 12.87 -6.14
C HIS A 11 3.74 11.52 -5.87
N LEU A 12 4.92 11.51 -5.23
CA LEU A 12 5.52 10.26 -4.79
C LEU A 12 4.73 9.76 -3.60
N VAL A 13 3.91 8.72 -3.83
CA VAL A 13 3.61 7.77 -2.77
C VAL A 13 4.96 7.43 -2.14
N ILE A 14 5.13 7.86 -0.89
CA ILE A 14 6.37 7.68 -0.15
C ILE A 14 6.50 6.18 0.10
N TRP A 15 7.19 5.47 -0.79
CA TRP A 15 7.54 4.07 -0.58
C TRP A 15 8.72 4.03 0.39
N ARG A 16 8.42 4.05 1.68
CA ARG A 16 9.41 3.59 2.67
C ARG A 16 9.49 2.09 2.54
N GLY A 17 10.72 1.58 2.39
CA GLY A 17 10.93 0.15 2.42
C GLY A 17 10.42 -0.41 3.75
N ALA A 18 9.49 -1.35 3.67
CA ALA A 18 9.03 -2.09 4.81
C ALA A 18 10.00 -3.26 5.03
N GLY A 19 10.83 -3.14 6.07
CA GLY A 19 11.87 -4.12 6.33
C GLY A 19 12.89 -4.18 5.19
N ASP A 20 12.95 -5.31 4.50
CA ASP A 20 13.85 -5.61 3.39
C ASP A 20 13.16 -5.52 2.01
N ARG A 21 11.96 -4.94 1.91
CA ARG A 21 11.22 -4.79 0.65
C ARG A 21 11.14 -3.33 0.20
N CYS A 22 11.17 -3.08 -1.11
CA CYS A 22 10.80 -1.79 -1.69
C CYS A 22 9.95 -1.95 -2.96
N ALA A 23 8.86 -1.19 -3.03
CA ALA A 23 8.09 -1.00 -4.26
C ALA A 23 8.79 0.01 -5.17
N VAL A 24 8.87 -0.31 -6.45
CA VAL A 24 9.54 0.51 -7.46
C VAL A 24 8.63 0.72 -8.66
N ASP A 25 8.38 1.99 -8.94
CA ASP A 25 7.81 2.43 -10.21
C ASP A 25 8.89 3.19 -10.98
N PHE A 26 9.46 2.56 -12.01
CA PHE A 26 10.54 3.15 -12.79
C PHE A 26 10.06 4.32 -13.66
N SER A 27 8.79 4.32 -14.07
CA SER A 27 8.21 5.40 -14.89
C SER A 27 8.21 6.77 -14.18
N GLU A 28 8.14 6.78 -12.85
CA GLU A 28 8.22 7.98 -12.02
C GLU A 28 9.67 8.42 -11.71
N MET A 29 10.67 7.58 -12.01
CA MET A 29 12.06 7.90 -11.70
C MET A 29 12.68 8.86 -12.73
N ASN A 30 12.09 8.99 -13.93
CA ASN A 30 12.57 9.88 -15.00
C ASN A 30 14.08 9.66 -15.30
N LEU A 31 14.48 8.40 -15.43
CA LEU A 31 15.86 8.00 -15.67
C LEU A 31 16.28 8.24 -17.13
N PRO A 32 17.56 8.53 -17.41
CA PRO A 32 18.06 8.69 -18.77
C PRO A 32 18.30 7.34 -19.50
N ILE A 33 17.78 6.24 -18.94
CA ILE A 33 17.93 4.87 -19.44
C ILE A 33 16.57 4.14 -19.36
N PRO A 34 16.35 3.08 -20.15
CA PRO A 34 15.13 2.26 -20.06
C PRO A 34 14.95 1.58 -18.69
N ASP A 35 13.70 1.30 -18.33
CA ASP A 35 13.32 0.66 -17.07
C ASP A 35 13.98 -0.72 -16.88
N GLU A 36 14.13 -1.49 -17.97
CA GLU A 36 14.78 -2.81 -17.93
C GLU A 36 16.27 -2.71 -17.58
N GLU A 37 16.95 -1.68 -18.07
CA GLU A 37 18.36 -1.41 -17.78
C GLU A 37 18.52 -0.92 -16.33
N ALA A 38 17.62 -0.04 -15.88
CA ALA A 38 17.58 0.42 -14.50
C ALA A 38 17.38 -0.75 -13.52
N LEU A 39 16.48 -1.67 -13.85
CA LEU A 39 16.25 -2.89 -13.09
C LEU A 39 17.47 -3.82 -13.10
N ALA A 40 18.13 -4.00 -14.25
CA ALA A 40 19.34 -4.81 -14.35
C ALA A 40 20.46 -4.26 -13.44
N ILE A 41 20.65 -2.94 -13.40
CA ILE A 41 21.59 -2.28 -12.50
C ILE A 41 21.26 -2.58 -11.03
N LEU A 42 19.98 -2.51 -10.64
CA LEU A 42 19.59 -2.85 -9.26
C LEU A 42 19.86 -4.32 -8.94
N ILE A 43 19.61 -5.23 -9.88
CA ILE A 43 19.90 -6.67 -9.70
C ILE A 43 21.41 -6.90 -9.52
N ASP A 44 22.26 -6.26 -10.33
CA ASP A 44 23.71 -6.32 -10.20
C ASP A 44 24.21 -5.75 -8.86
N GLU A 45 23.47 -4.80 -8.29
CA GLU A 45 23.72 -4.21 -6.97
C GLU A 45 23.17 -5.06 -5.80
N GLY A 46 22.70 -6.27 -6.09
CA GLY A 46 22.27 -7.27 -5.11
C GLY A 46 20.80 -7.20 -4.73
N PHE A 47 19.97 -6.42 -5.43
CA PHE A 47 18.53 -6.49 -5.26
C PHE A 47 17.97 -7.74 -5.95
N SER A 48 16.78 -8.18 -5.56
CA SER A 48 16.11 -9.30 -6.24
C SER A 48 14.63 -9.05 -6.42
N LEU A 49 14.09 -9.39 -7.59
CA LEU A 49 12.67 -9.31 -7.87
C LEU A 49 11.91 -10.32 -7.02
N VAL A 50 10.82 -9.86 -6.43
CA VAL A 50 9.91 -10.71 -5.66
C VAL A 50 8.49 -10.48 -6.15
N GLU A 51 7.82 -11.57 -6.50
CA GLU A 51 6.42 -11.54 -6.86
C GLU A 51 5.57 -11.56 -5.59
N VAL A 52 4.75 -10.54 -5.42
CA VAL A 52 3.87 -10.39 -4.25
C VAL A 52 2.49 -9.98 -4.73
N ASP A 53 1.50 -10.83 -4.48
CA ASP A 53 0.08 -10.54 -4.72
C ASP A 53 -0.55 -10.09 -3.39
N PRO A 54 -1.03 -8.83 -3.29
CA PRO A 54 -1.57 -8.30 -2.04
C PRO A 54 -2.82 -9.07 -1.57
N VAL A 55 -3.63 -9.60 -2.50
CA VAL A 55 -4.80 -10.40 -2.14
C VAL A 55 -4.36 -11.71 -1.50
N GLN A 56 -3.34 -12.38 -2.06
CA GLN A 56 -2.82 -13.62 -1.49
C GLN A 56 -2.17 -13.41 -0.12
N VAL A 57 -1.42 -12.33 0.06
CA VAL A 57 -0.82 -11.97 1.35
C VAL A 57 -1.91 -11.75 2.41
N ALA A 58 -2.93 -10.95 2.11
CA ALA A 58 -4.05 -10.73 3.02
C ALA A 58 -4.81 -12.03 3.30
N ARG A 59 -5.08 -12.83 2.26
CA ARG A 59 -5.81 -14.10 2.38
C ARG A 59 -5.07 -15.14 3.21
N ALA A 60 -3.73 -15.12 3.19
CA ALA A 60 -2.92 -16.01 4.03
C ALA A 60 -3.15 -15.79 5.53
N CYS A 61 -3.65 -14.61 5.94
CA CYS A 61 -4.01 -14.28 7.32
C CYS A 61 -5.38 -14.84 7.73
N CYS A 62 -6.28 -15.14 6.78
CA CYS A 62 -7.62 -15.65 7.05
C CYS A 62 -7.57 -16.94 7.89
N GLY A 63 -8.29 -16.95 9.01
CA GLY A 63 -8.33 -18.09 9.94
C GLY A 63 -7.02 -18.38 10.70
N LYS A 64 -5.94 -17.60 10.48
CA LYS A 64 -4.65 -17.78 11.16
C LYS A 64 -4.32 -16.63 12.10
N SER A 65 -4.60 -15.40 11.68
CA SER A 65 -4.29 -14.20 12.46
C SER A 65 -5.33 -13.93 13.54
N THR A 66 -4.86 -13.52 14.72
CA THR A 66 -5.73 -13.13 15.83
C THR A 66 -6.11 -11.65 15.72
N TYR A 67 -7.39 -11.33 15.88
CA TYR A 67 -7.80 -9.93 15.94
C TYR A 67 -7.53 -9.32 17.32
N ARG A 68 -6.86 -8.16 17.35
CA ARG A 68 -6.83 -7.28 18.52
C ARG A 68 -6.85 -5.82 18.09
N ARG A 69 -7.84 -5.06 18.54
CA ARG A 69 -7.91 -3.61 18.35
C ARG A 69 -6.62 -2.94 18.82
N GLY A 70 -6.01 -2.11 17.98
CA GLY A 70 -4.75 -1.45 18.29
C GLY A 70 -3.54 -2.39 18.24
N ALA A 71 -3.59 -3.44 17.41
CA ALA A 71 -2.41 -4.28 17.15
C ALA A 71 -1.26 -3.44 16.57
N LEU A 72 -0.04 -3.64 17.00
CA LEU A 72 1.10 -2.88 16.47
C LEU A 72 1.61 -3.52 15.17
N PRO A 73 2.19 -2.75 14.24
CA PRO A 73 2.77 -3.29 13.00
C PRO A 73 3.71 -4.48 13.22
N GLU A 74 4.54 -4.44 14.25
CA GLU A 74 5.50 -5.48 14.61
C GLU A 74 4.87 -6.80 15.08
N GLU A 75 3.57 -6.82 15.37
CA GLU A 75 2.85 -8.04 15.75
C GLU A 75 2.19 -8.73 14.55
N ALA A 76 2.16 -8.07 13.40
CA ALA A 76 1.67 -8.66 12.16
C ALA A 76 2.66 -9.70 11.62
N PRO A 77 2.17 -10.75 10.91
CA PRO A 77 0.77 -11.05 10.65
C PRO A 77 0.06 -11.78 11.80
N GLY A 78 0.74 -12.12 12.89
CA GLY A 78 0.18 -12.96 13.95
C GLY A 78 -1.00 -12.32 14.69
N VAL A 79 -0.89 -11.04 15.04
CA VAL A 79 -1.93 -10.25 15.68
C VAL A 79 -2.16 -8.98 14.87
N VAL A 80 -3.41 -8.76 14.46
CA VAL A 80 -3.76 -7.63 13.59
C VAL A 80 -5.07 -6.95 14.03
N ASP A 81 -5.23 -5.68 13.66
CA ASP A 81 -6.55 -5.07 13.48
C ASP A 81 -6.75 -4.72 12.00
N CYS A 82 -7.87 -4.08 11.67
CA CYS A 82 -8.25 -3.81 10.29
C CYS A 82 -7.17 -3.05 9.52
N SER A 83 -6.67 -1.97 10.12
CA SER A 83 -5.62 -1.13 9.53
C SER A 83 -4.23 -1.76 9.58
N THR A 84 -3.94 -2.60 10.57
CA THR A 84 -2.65 -3.31 10.65
C THR A 84 -2.58 -4.44 9.63
N LEU A 85 -3.70 -5.10 9.30
CA LEU A 85 -3.77 -6.09 8.24
C LEU A 85 -3.47 -5.46 6.87
N THR A 86 -4.10 -4.32 6.55
CA THR A 86 -3.79 -3.61 5.30
C THR A 86 -2.35 -3.11 5.31
N TRP A 87 -1.89 -2.51 6.42
CA TRP A 87 -0.50 -2.10 6.58
C TRP A 87 0.47 -3.24 6.25
N TRP A 88 0.30 -4.40 6.90
CA TRP A 88 1.13 -5.60 6.68
C TRP A 88 1.08 -6.09 5.24
N THR A 89 -0.12 -6.11 4.66
CA THR A 89 -0.29 -6.60 3.29
C THR A 89 0.54 -5.80 2.30
N TYR A 90 0.49 -4.47 2.39
CA TYR A 90 1.28 -3.61 1.51
C TYR A 90 2.74 -3.51 1.94
N SER A 91 3.06 -3.73 3.22
CA SER A 91 4.45 -3.80 3.68
C SER A 91 5.20 -4.96 2.99
N GLU A 92 4.53 -6.08 2.73
CA GLU A 92 5.12 -7.18 1.94
C GLU A 92 5.43 -6.80 0.48
N LEU A 93 4.72 -5.81 -0.07
CA LEU A 93 5.00 -5.23 -1.39
C LEU A 93 6.08 -4.12 -1.31
N GLY A 94 6.64 -3.84 -0.12
CA GLY A 94 7.56 -2.72 0.08
C GLY A 94 6.88 -1.35 0.05
N ILE A 95 5.61 -1.30 0.46
CA ILE A 95 4.76 -0.11 0.51
C ILE A 95 4.39 0.18 1.97
N GLU A 96 4.90 1.28 2.53
CA GLU A 96 4.49 1.71 3.87
C GLU A 96 3.21 2.53 3.82
N LEU A 97 2.11 1.95 4.30
CA LEU A 97 0.89 2.70 4.56
C LEU A 97 0.94 3.38 5.94
N PRO A 98 0.15 4.44 6.18
CA PRO A 98 -0.09 4.94 7.52
C PRO A 98 -0.71 3.87 8.44
N ARG A 99 -0.43 3.94 9.75
CA ARG A 99 -0.93 2.96 10.73
C ARG A 99 -2.45 2.95 10.84
N TYR A 100 -3.13 4.10 10.79
CA TYR A 100 -4.57 4.20 11.06
C TYR A 100 -5.41 4.25 9.79
N SER A 101 -6.58 3.60 9.78
CA SER A 101 -7.48 3.55 8.62
C SER A 101 -7.88 4.93 8.09
N VAL A 102 -8.12 5.91 8.98
CA VAL A 102 -8.43 7.29 8.58
C VAL A 102 -7.26 7.94 7.85
N SER A 103 -6.03 7.69 8.29
CA SER A 103 -4.82 8.19 7.64
C SER A 103 -4.51 7.45 6.35
N GLN A 104 -4.78 6.14 6.29
CA GLN A 104 -4.69 5.35 5.05
C GLN A 104 -5.61 5.92 3.98
N ARG A 105 -6.88 6.19 4.33
CA ARG A 105 -7.81 6.84 3.40
C ARG A 105 -7.27 8.20 2.94
N GLN A 106 -6.78 9.02 3.86
CA GLN A 106 -6.26 10.34 3.54
C GLN A 106 -5.05 10.28 2.58
N ALA A 107 -4.16 9.29 2.75
CA ALA A 107 -3.02 9.09 1.86
C ALA A 107 -3.43 8.65 0.45
N MET A 108 -4.67 8.18 0.27
CA MET A 108 -5.21 7.71 -1.01
C MET A 108 -6.13 8.75 -1.68
N THR A 109 -6.34 9.91 -1.05
CA THR A 109 -7.20 10.96 -1.60
C THR A 109 -6.67 11.48 -2.94
N ASP A 110 -5.35 11.54 -3.10
CA ASP A 110 -4.70 11.97 -4.34
C ASP A 110 -4.78 10.90 -5.44
N SER A 111 -4.93 9.63 -5.07
CA SER A 111 -5.11 8.49 -5.99
C SER A 111 -6.58 8.26 -6.38
N GLY A 112 -7.48 9.08 -5.85
CA GLY A 112 -8.93 9.01 -6.05
C GLY A 112 -9.62 8.17 -4.97
N ILE A 113 -10.65 8.75 -4.36
CA ILE A 113 -11.65 8.00 -3.60
C ILE A 113 -12.79 7.67 -4.56
N PHE A 114 -12.99 6.40 -4.88
CA PHE A 114 -14.10 5.99 -5.76
C PHE A 114 -15.43 6.06 -5.01
N ASP A 115 -16.46 6.55 -5.70
CA ASP A 115 -17.84 6.53 -5.22
C ASP A 115 -18.49 5.15 -5.44
N PRO A 116 -19.61 4.82 -4.76
CA PRO A 116 -20.34 3.56 -4.94
C PRO A 116 -20.77 3.26 -6.38
N GLY A 117 -20.87 4.28 -7.24
CA GLY A 117 -21.17 4.11 -8.67
C GLY A 117 -20.01 3.54 -9.50
N GLN A 118 -18.80 3.49 -8.93
CA GLN A 118 -17.57 3.08 -9.61
C GLN A 118 -17.08 1.69 -9.17
N LEU A 119 -17.95 0.87 -8.56
CA LEU A 119 -17.59 -0.50 -8.16
C LEU A 119 -17.08 -1.35 -9.33
N GLN A 120 -17.50 -1.06 -10.58
CA GLN A 120 -16.98 -1.73 -11.78
C GLN A 120 -15.51 -1.41 -12.07
N GLN A 121 -14.96 -0.34 -11.48
CA GLN A 121 -13.57 0.06 -11.62
C GLN A 121 -12.68 -0.52 -10.51
N ILE A 122 -13.25 -1.28 -9.56
CA ILE A 122 -12.50 -1.94 -8.49
C ILE A 122 -11.48 -2.89 -9.11
N ARG A 123 -10.27 -2.85 -8.55
CA ARG A 123 -9.20 -3.77 -8.85
C ARG A 123 -8.87 -4.62 -7.62
N PRO A 124 -8.43 -5.87 -7.81
CA PRO A 124 -7.80 -6.63 -6.75
C PRO A 124 -6.68 -5.80 -6.09
N GLY A 125 -6.69 -5.72 -4.76
CA GLY A 125 -5.75 -4.89 -4.02
C GLY A 125 -6.09 -3.40 -3.98
N ASP A 126 -7.32 -2.99 -4.30
CA ASP A 126 -7.86 -1.73 -3.78
C ASP A 126 -8.27 -1.91 -2.31
N VAL A 127 -8.33 -0.84 -1.52
CA VAL A 127 -8.82 -0.87 -0.13
C VAL A 127 -10.13 -0.11 0.01
N ILE A 128 -11.02 -0.64 0.82
CA ILE A 128 -12.35 -0.07 1.05
C ILE A 128 -12.52 0.38 2.49
N PHE A 129 -13.08 1.57 2.66
CA PHE A 129 -13.24 2.23 3.96
C PHE A 129 -14.72 2.37 4.30
N ILE A 130 -15.04 2.13 5.57
CA ILE A 130 -16.38 2.40 6.11
C ILE A 130 -16.28 3.12 7.46
N ARG A 131 -17.39 3.73 7.87
CA ARG A 131 -17.54 4.41 9.15
C ARG A 131 -17.19 3.49 10.33
N GLY A 132 -17.61 2.24 10.29
CA GLY A 132 -17.35 1.26 11.34
C GLY A 132 -17.93 1.64 12.71
N ARG A 133 -17.68 0.83 13.74
CA ARG A 133 -18.25 1.03 15.08
C ARG A 133 -17.64 2.23 15.84
N HIS A 134 -16.34 2.47 15.64
CA HIS A 134 -15.59 3.52 16.34
C HIS A 134 -14.86 4.37 15.30
N PRO A 135 -15.58 5.24 14.56
CA PRO A 135 -14.99 6.09 13.54
C PRO A 135 -14.04 7.12 14.16
N TYR A 136 -12.95 7.41 13.44
CA TYR A 136 -12.05 8.53 13.68
C TYR A 136 -12.11 9.48 12.49
N TRP A 137 -12.04 10.78 12.76
CA TRP A 137 -12.03 11.82 11.74
C TRP A 137 -10.78 12.69 11.89
N LEU A 138 -10.29 13.26 10.79
CA LEU A 138 -9.23 14.26 10.83
C LEU A 138 -9.81 15.67 11.00
N THR A 139 -10.88 15.96 10.26
CA THR A 139 -11.50 17.30 10.20
C THR A 139 -13.00 17.24 10.45
N ASP A 140 -13.76 16.50 9.62
CA ASP A 140 -15.21 16.38 9.71
C ASP A 140 -15.66 15.11 10.47
N PRO A 141 -16.34 15.23 11.63
CA PRO A 141 -16.91 14.09 12.36
C PRO A 141 -17.88 13.22 11.56
N GLN A 142 -18.54 13.76 10.53
CA GLN A 142 -19.48 13.00 9.68
C GLN A 142 -18.74 12.07 8.70
N ASP A 143 -17.51 12.44 8.35
CA ASP A 143 -16.64 11.74 7.42
C ASP A 143 -15.65 10.77 8.11
N GLY A 144 -15.96 10.39 9.36
CA GLY A 144 -15.10 9.50 10.13
C GLY A 144 -15.00 8.09 9.54
N VAL A 145 -13.80 7.51 9.60
CA VAL A 145 -13.47 6.14 9.17
C VAL A 145 -13.13 5.30 10.40
N GLY A 146 -13.74 4.14 10.52
CA GLY A 146 -13.54 3.24 11.67
C GLY A 146 -13.27 1.80 11.30
N HIS A 147 -13.28 1.48 10.01
CA HIS A 147 -12.93 0.15 9.53
C HIS A 147 -12.43 0.20 8.08
N VAL A 148 -11.54 -0.74 7.74
CA VAL A 148 -10.94 -0.88 6.40
C VAL A 148 -10.84 -2.36 6.05
N GLY A 149 -10.90 -2.67 4.77
CA GLY A 149 -10.66 -4.01 4.21
C GLY A 149 -10.01 -3.93 2.84
N LEU A 150 -9.50 -5.06 2.36
CA LEU A 150 -8.87 -5.20 1.06
C LEU A 150 -9.81 -5.89 0.08
N LEU A 151 -10.08 -5.26 -1.05
CA LEU A 151 -10.93 -5.77 -2.12
C LEU A 151 -10.17 -6.83 -2.92
N THR A 152 -10.81 -7.96 -3.19
CA THR A 152 -10.21 -9.07 -3.92
C THR A 152 -10.45 -8.99 -5.43
N GLY A 153 -11.37 -8.13 -5.87
CA GLY A 153 -11.88 -8.08 -7.25
C GLY A 153 -13.00 -9.09 -7.55
N GLU A 154 -13.31 -9.99 -6.62
CA GLU A 154 -14.34 -11.04 -6.77
C GLU A 154 -15.65 -10.67 -6.02
N GLY A 155 -15.84 -9.39 -5.72
CA GLY A 155 -16.98 -8.95 -4.89
C GLY A 155 -16.84 -9.33 -3.41
N THR A 156 -15.63 -9.70 -2.96
CA THR A 156 -15.32 -9.99 -1.55
C THR A 156 -14.30 -9.00 -0.99
N VAL A 157 -14.26 -8.91 0.34
CA VAL A 157 -13.38 -8.05 1.11
C VAL A 157 -12.69 -8.89 2.19
N ILE A 158 -11.36 -8.88 2.18
CA ILE A 158 -10.55 -9.47 3.26
C ILE A 158 -10.36 -8.40 4.35
N HIS A 159 -10.73 -8.72 5.59
CA HIS A 159 -10.59 -7.79 6.70
C HIS A 159 -10.43 -8.47 8.05
N ALA A 160 -9.77 -7.79 8.98
CA ALA A 160 -9.74 -8.20 10.38
C ALA A 160 -11.06 -7.80 11.06
N ALA A 161 -12.02 -8.72 11.10
CA ALA A 161 -13.42 -8.43 11.42
C ALA A 161 -13.65 -8.14 12.91
N SER A 162 -13.21 -9.03 13.79
CA SER A 162 -13.42 -8.91 15.25
C SER A 162 -12.67 -9.98 16.02
N LYS A 163 -12.61 -9.87 17.35
CA LYS A 163 -12.00 -10.90 18.22
C LYS A 163 -12.56 -12.30 17.99
N ALA A 164 -13.86 -12.43 17.74
CA ALA A 164 -14.53 -13.71 17.57
C ALA A 164 -14.32 -14.33 16.18
N ARG A 165 -14.11 -13.49 15.16
CA ARG A 165 -14.03 -13.93 13.76
C ARG A 165 -12.60 -13.94 13.21
N GLY A 166 -11.67 -13.21 13.84
CA GLY A 166 -10.31 -13.05 13.34
C GLY A 166 -10.29 -12.26 12.01
N VAL A 167 -9.35 -12.64 11.14
CA VAL A 167 -9.33 -12.21 9.74
C VAL A 167 -10.18 -13.14 8.90
N VAL A 168 -11.06 -12.55 8.08
CA VAL A 168 -12.03 -13.26 7.23
C VAL A 168 -12.09 -12.61 5.85
N GLU A 169 -12.61 -13.36 4.89
CA GLU A 169 -13.01 -12.87 3.57
C GLU A 169 -14.54 -12.91 3.52
N ASP A 170 -15.17 -11.73 3.53
CA ASP A 170 -16.63 -11.58 3.51
C ASP A 170 -17.10 -11.02 2.15
N PRO A 171 -18.31 -11.38 1.68
CA PRO A 171 -18.95 -10.69 0.57
C PRO A 171 -19.10 -9.18 0.83
N LEU A 172 -19.06 -8.37 -0.24
CA LEU A 172 -19.09 -6.90 -0.14
C LEU A 172 -20.35 -6.37 0.57
N ASP A 173 -21.51 -7.01 0.40
CA ASP A 173 -22.77 -6.67 1.05
C ASP A 173 -22.81 -7.04 2.55
N ILE A 174 -22.00 -8.01 2.98
CA ILE A 174 -21.78 -8.33 4.39
C ILE A 174 -20.83 -7.30 5.03
N PHE A 175 -19.82 -6.85 4.28
CA PHE A 175 -18.88 -5.82 4.72
C PHE A 175 -19.55 -4.44 4.80
N ILE A 176 -20.32 -4.05 3.77
CA ILE A 176 -21.11 -2.81 3.71
C ILE A 176 -22.59 -3.16 3.94
N ARG A 177 -23.00 -3.16 5.22
CA ARG A 177 -24.40 -3.43 5.59
C ARG A 177 -25.35 -2.27 5.26
N ASP A 178 -24.85 -1.04 5.37
CA ASP A 178 -25.54 0.19 5.02
C ASP A 178 -24.61 1.04 4.18
N TRP A 179 -25.05 1.42 2.98
CA TRP A 179 -24.26 2.26 2.09
C TRP A 179 -24.02 3.66 2.65
N GLN A 180 -24.78 4.11 3.65
CA GLN A 180 -24.48 5.33 4.42
C GLN A 180 -23.19 5.24 5.23
N ASP A 181 -22.71 4.02 5.52
CA ASP A 181 -21.42 3.81 6.18
C ASP A 181 -20.25 3.81 5.20
N PHE A 182 -20.48 3.82 3.89
CA PHE A 182 -19.41 3.87 2.90
C PHE A 182 -18.57 5.14 3.08
N ARG A 183 -17.24 5.00 3.09
CA ARG A 183 -16.29 6.11 3.25
C ARG A 183 -15.25 6.16 2.15
N GLY A 184 -15.48 5.44 1.05
CA GLY A 184 -14.62 5.47 -0.11
C GLY A 184 -13.83 4.19 -0.36
N ILE A 185 -13.29 4.10 -1.57
CA ILE A 185 -12.29 3.10 -1.96
C ILE A 185 -11.02 3.83 -2.37
N GLY A 186 -9.87 3.42 -1.84
CA GLY A 186 -8.57 3.94 -2.23
C GLY A 186 -7.79 2.92 -3.05
N ARG A 187 -7.08 3.39 -4.07
CA ARG A 187 -6.18 2.58 -4.88
C ARG A 187 -4.73 2.77 -4.43
N VAL A 188 -4.06 1.67 -4.09
CA VAL A 188 -2.65 1.70 -3.67
C VAL A 188 -1.71 1.48 -4.85
N LEU A 189 -2.04 0.55 -5.74
CA LEU A 189 -1.24 0.24 -6.92
C LEU A 189 -1.80 0.99 -8.14
N PRO A 190 -0.98 1.76 -8.89
CA PRO A 190 -1.43 2.50 -10.04
C PRO A 190 -1.96 1.55 -11.14
N PRO A 191 -3.06 1.91 -11.81
CA PRO A 191 -3.76 1.00 -12.72
C PRO A 191 -3.07 0.77 -14.08
N ASP A 192 -2.26 1.73 -14.50
CA ASP A 192 -1.69 1.88 -15.83
C ASP A 192 -0.15 1.86 -15.81
N ARG A 193 0.43 1.68 -14.63
CA ARG A 193 1.88 1.67 -14.40
C ARG A 193 2.30 0.37 -13.75
N LYS A 194 3.50 -0.08 -14.09
CA LYS A 194 4.09 -1.30 -13.55
C LYS A 194 4.88 -0.96 -12.28
N VAL A 195 4.38 -1.42 -11.14
CA VAL A 195 5.12 -1.41 -9.87
C VAL A 195 5.72 -2.78 -9.64
N VAL A 196 7.02 -2.86 -9.40
CA VAL A 196 7.71 -4.10 -9.02
C VAL A 196 8.09 -4.07 -7.55
N THR A 197 8.14 -5.25 -6.91
CA THR A 197 8.67 -5.38 -5.55
C THR A 197 10.09 -5.96 -5.61
N LEU A 198 11.02 -5.31 -4.92
CA LEU A 198 12.40 -5.78 -4.78
C LEU A 198 12.70 -6.13 -3.32
N SER A 199 13.44 -7.22 -3.06
CA SER A 199 14.20 -7.35 -1.82
C SER A 199 15.48 -6.53 -1.88
N THR A 200 15.82 -5.89 -0.78
CA THR A 200 17.09 -5.22 -0.58
C THR A 200 18.17 -6.22 -0.13
N PRO A 201 19.43 -6.05 -0.53
CA PRO A 201 20.51 -6.89 -0.03
C PRO A 201 20.73 -6.68 1.47
N PRO A 202 21.32 -7.67 2.18
CA PRO A 202 21.60 -7.56 3.61
C PRO A 202 22.35 -6.27 3.97
N GLY A 203 21.89 -5.58 5.01
CA GLY A 203 22.50 -4.33 5.49
C GLY A 203 22.17 -3.09 4.66
N ARG A 204 21.36 -3.21 3.59
CA ARG A 204 20.89 -2.06 2.79
C ARG A 204 19.42 -1.78 3.10
N SER A 205 19.14 -0.58 3.61
CA SER A 205 17.79 -0.05 3.79
C SER A 205 17.50 0.96 2.68
N VAL A 206 16.38 0.77 1.98
CA VAL A 206 15.84 1.75 1.05
C VAL A 206 14.73 2.49 1.77
N ARG A 207 14.92 3.77 2.07
CA ARG A 207 13.91 4.57 2.76
C ARG A 207 13.08 5.39 1.80
N TRP A 208 13.64 5.73 0.65
CA TRP A 208 13.02 6.61 -0.32
C TRP A 208 13.37 6.18 -1.74
N THR A 209 12.49 6.43 -2.69
CA THR A 209 12.74 6.20 -4.13
C THR A 209 14.03 6.88 -4.61
N ILE A 210 14.40 8.03 -4.02
CA ILE A 210 15.64 8.74 -4.34
C ILE A 210 16.91 7.93 -4.03
N ASP A 211 16.85 6.99 -3.07
CA ASP A 211 17.99 6.12 -2.75
C ASP A 211 18.31 5.20 -3.94
N LEU A 212 17.28 4.64 -4.57
CA LEU A 212 17.40 3.79 -5.76
C LEU A 212 17.81 4.63 -6.98
N HIS A 213 17.14 5.77 -7.19
CA HIS A 213 17.46 6.66 -8.30
C HIS A 213 18.94 7.09 -8.28
N ARG A 214 19.45 7.54 -7.13
CA ARG A 214 20.87 7.90 -6.98
C ARG A 214 21.79 6.72 -7.23
N LYS A 215 21.40 5.53 -6.77
CA LYS A 215 22.20 4.32 -6.95
C LYS A 215 22.31 3.95 -8.43
N ILE A 216 21.20 3.99 -9.16
CA ILE A 216 21.18 3.74 -10.61
C ILE A 216 22.08 4.73 -11.34
N LEU A 217 21.91 6.04 -11.07
CA LEU A 217 22.73 7.07 -11.72
C LEU A 217 24.23 6.97 -11.41
N GLN A 218 24.60 6.49 -10.20
CA GLN A 218 26.01 6.26 -9.83
C GLN A 218 26.64 5.07 -10.54
N SER A 219 25.82 4.12 -11.00
CA SER A 219 26.27 2.94 -11.73
C SER A 219 26.29 3.17 -13.25
N LEU A 220 25.82 4.31 -13.73
CA LEU A 220 25.94 4.69 -15.14
C LEU A 220 27.39 5.02 -15.50
N PRO A 221 27.82 4.75 -16.75
CA PRO A 221 29.11 5.21 -17.24
C PRO A 221 29.20 6.74 -17.11
N VAL A 222 30.36 7.25 -16.66
CA VAL A 222 30.62 8.69 -16.71
C VAL A 222 30.72 9.08 -18.19
N ALA A 223 29.82 9.94 -18.65
CA ALA A 223 29.94 10.53 -19.98
C ALA A 223 31.20 11.42 -19.99
N ASP A 224 32.09 11.18 -20.96
CA ASP A 224 33.27 12.02 -21.23
C ASP A 224 32.88 13.46 -21.60
#